data_AF-A0A378F5M5-F1
#
_entry.id   AF-A0A378F5M5-F1
#
_cell.length_a   1.000
_cell.length_b   1.000
_cell.length_c   1.000
_cell.angle_alpha   90.00
_cell.angle_beta   90.00
_cell.angle_gamma   90.00
#
_symmetry.space_group_name_H-M   'P 1'
#
loop_
_entity.id
_entity.type
_entity.pdbx_description
1 polymer ?
#
loop_
_entity_poly.entity_id
_entity_poly.type
_entity_poly.pdbx_seq_one_letter_code
_entity_poly.pdbx_strand_id
1 'polypeptide(L)' 'MSDNDELQQIAHLRREYTRGGLRRHDLPAEPCPLFERWLRQACDAKLADPTAMVVATSMSAASPTSALCC' A
#
# COMPACT_ATOMS: atom_id res chain seq x y z
N MET A 1 -26.27 -6.16 21.10
CA MET A 1 -25.06 -5.35 21.33
C MET A 1 -23.84 -6.28 21.37
N SER A 2 -23.66 -7.13 20.35
CA SER A 2 -22.60 -8.16 20.32
C SER A 2 -21.67 -7.97 19.13
N ASP A 3 -22.21 -7.54 17.98
CA ASP A 3 -21.43 -7.33 16.76
C ASP A 3 -20.39 -6.20 16.89
N ASN A 4 -20.70 -5.17 17.67
CA ASN A 4 -19.81 -4.02 17.86
C ASN A 4 -18.55 -4.38 18.67
N ASP A 5 -18.68 -5.28 19.64
CA ASP A 5 -17.56 -5.72 20.46
C ASP A 5 -16.61 -6.64 19.67
N GLU A 6 -17.15 -7.49 18.78
CA GLU A 6 -16.34 -8.28 17.85
C GLU A 6 -15.57 -7.39 16.85
N LEU A 7 -16.21 -6.33 16.33
CA LEU A 7 -15.53 -5.36 15.44
C LEU A 7 -14.39 -4.62 16.16
N GLN A 8 -14.55 -4.27 17.43
CA GLN A 8 -13.47 -3.67 18.24
C GLN A 8 -12.30 -4.64 18.42
N GLN A 9 -12.58 -5.93 18.63
CA GLN A 9 -11.56 -6.96 18.80
C GLN A 9 -10.79 -7.23 17.50
N ILE A 10 -11.45 -7.20 16.34
CA ILE A 10 -10.80 -7.27 15.03
C ILE A 10 -9.93 -6.03 14.78
N ALA A 11 -10.39 -4.84 15.19
CA ALA A 11 -9.63 -3.61 15.01
C ALA A 11 -8.26 -3.64 15.72
N HIS A 12 -8.15 -4.32 16.87
CA HIS A 12 -6.89 -4.50 17.60
C HIS A 12 -5.87 -5.40 16.89
N LEU A 13 -6.28 -6.19 15.90
CA LEU A 13 -5.38 -6.98 15.06
C LEU A 13 -4.64 -6.13 14.02
N ARG A 14 -5.12 -4.91 13.73
CA ARG A 14 -4.54 -4.06 12.71
C ARG A 14 -3.24 -3.44 13.22
N ARG A 15 -2.13 -3.81 12.59
CA ARG A 15 -0.83 -3.22 12.89
C ARG A 15 -0.75 -1.80 12.32
N GLU A 16 -0.44 -0.84 13.18
CA GLU A 16 -0.17 0.53 12.75
C GLU A 16 1.31 0.70 12.42
N TYR A 17 1.60 1.13 11.19
CA TYR A 17 2.96 1.41 10.73
C TYR A 17 3.20 2.93 10.79
N THR A 18 3.69 3.42 11.93
CA THR A 18 3.88 4.87 12.19
C THR A 18 5.28 5.38 11.88
N ARG A 19 6.20 4.50 11.48
CA ARG A 19 7.60 4.88 11.23
C ARG A 19 7.73 5.70 9.94
N GLY A 20 8.11 6.97 10.08
CA GLY A 20 8.39 7.85 8.93
C GLY A 20 7.13 8.36 8.23
N GLY A 21 6.22 8.98 8.99
CA GLY A 21 4.97 9.53 8.45
C GLY A 21 5.17 10.51 7.28
N LEU A 22 4.16 10.58 6.41
CA LEU A 22 4.17 11.41 5.20
C LEU A 22 3.17 12.57 5.36
N ARG A 23 3.65 13.81 5.43
CA ARG A 23 2.80 15.00 5.53
C ARG A 23 2.68 15.69 4.19
N ARG A 24 1.58 16.44 4.00
CA ARG A 24 1.33 17.16 2.73
C ARG A 24 2.43 18.15 2.36
N HIS A 25 3.07 18.79 3.35
CA HIS A 25 4.16 19.73 3.09
C HIS A 25 5.46 19.05 2.65
N ASP A 26 5.61 17.74 2.85
CA ASP A 26 6.78 16.96 2.42
C ASP A 26 6.61 16.40 0.99
N LEU A 27 5.46 16.65 0.36
CA LEU A 27 5.15 16.14 -0.97
C LEU A 27 5.77 17.05 -2.04
N PRO A 28 6.51 16.49 -3.01
CA PRO A 28 6.91 17.22 -4.21
C PRO A 28 5.67 17.61 -5.04
N ALA A 29 5.84 18.60 -5.92
CA ALA A 29 4.77 19.01 -6.85
C ALA A 29 4.39 17.89 -7.83
N GLU A 30 5.40 17.14 -8.29
CA GLU A 30 5.22 15.99 -9.18
C GLU A 30 5.31 14.68 -8.39
N PRO A 31 4.50 13.66 -8.71
CA PRO A 31 4.46 12.40 -7.95
C PRO A 31 5.67 11.49 -8.23
N CYS A 32 6.24 11.52 -9.44
CA CYS A 32 7.33 10.61 -9.84
C CYS A 32 8.59 10.69 -8.95
N PRO A 33 9.09 11.88 -8.56
CA PRO A 33 10.22 12.00 -7.63
C PRO A 33 10.01 11.28 -6.29
N LEU A 34 8.78 11.29 -5.76
CA LEU A 34 8.46 10.58 -4.51
C LEU A 34 8.48 9.06 -4.72
N PHE A 35 7.90 8.60 -5.83
CA PHE A 35 7.89 7.19 -6.20
C PHE A 35 9.31 6.65 -6.38
N GLU A 36 10.18 7.34 -7.12
CA GLU A 36 11.57 6.94 -7.32
C GLU A 36 12.35 6.83 -6.00
N ARG A 37 12.11 7.78 -5.08
CA ARG A 37 12.71 7.75 -3.75
C ARG A 37 12.27 6.51 -2.96
N TRP A 38 10.99 6.16 -2.98
CA TRP A 38 10.48 4.99 -2.28
C TRP A 38 10.94 3.68 -2.91
N LEU A 39 10.98 3.60 -4.24
CA LEU A 39 11.51 2.44 -4.95
C LEU A 39 12.99 2.22 -4.58
N ARG A 40 13.79 3.29 -4.54
CA ARG A 40 15.19 3.20 -4.09
C ARG A 40 15.31 2.70 -2.65
N GLN A 41 14.49 3.23 -1.74
CA GLN A 41 14.46 2.77 -0.35
C GLN A 41 14.08 1.28 -0.23
N ALA A 42 13.16 0.78 -1.07
CA ALA A 42 12.80 -0.64 -1.11
C ALA A 42 13.96 -1.51 -1.62
N CYS A 43 14.68 -1.07 -2.64
CA CYS A 43 15.90 -1.72 -3.13
C CYS A 43 17.00 -1.74 -2.06
N ASP A 44 17.27 -0.61 -1.41
CA ASP A 44 18.30 -0.48 -0.37
C ASP A 44 17.98 -1.34 0.86
N ALA A 45 16.69 -1.50 1.18
CA ALA A 45 16.20 -2.40 2.23
C ALA A 45 16.27 -3.89 1.84
N LYS A 46 16.66 -4.22 0.60
CA LYS A 46 16.77 -5.59 0.06
C LYS A 46 15.47 -6.38 0.19
N LEU A 47 14.33 -5.72 -0.06
CA LEU A 47 13.04 -6.40 -0.16
C LEU A 47 13.03 -7.30 -1.41
N ALA A 48 12.28 -8.40 -1.34
CA ALA A 48 12.05 -9.24 -2.51
C ALA A 48 11.27 -8.47 -3.58
N ASP A 49 11.68 -8.62 -4.84
CA ASP A 49 11.06 -8.05 -6.04
C ASP A 49 10.54 -6.61 -5.84
N PRO A 50 11.42 -5.62 -5.61
CA PRO A 50 11.01 -4.25 -5.30
C PRO A 50 10.25 -3.56 -6.43
N THR A 51 10.33 -4.10 -7.65
CA THR A 51 9.59 -3.64 -8.83
C THR A 51 8.25 -4.32 -9.01
N ALA A 52 7.95 -5.38 -8.26
CA ALA A 52 6.71 -6.12 -8.42
C ALA A 52 5.50 -5.28 -8.01
N MET A 53 4.45 -5.31 -8.83
CA MET A 53 3.23 -4.55 -8.64
C MET A 53 2.00 -5.44 -8.85
N VAL A 54 0.94 -5.19 -8.08
CA VAL A 54 -0.35 -5.85 -8.28
C VAL A 54 -1.18 -5.00 -9.24
N VAL A 55 -1.46 -5.54 -10.42
CA VAL A 55 -2.28 -4.88 -11.45
C VAL A 55 -3.68 -5.44 -11.40
N ALA A 56 -4.67 -4.58 -11.17
CA ALA A 56 -6.07 -4.93 -11.23
C ALA A 56 -6.68 -4.50 -12.56
N THR A 57 -7.34 -5.42 -13.25
CA THR A 57 -8.08 -5.16 -14.50
C THR A 57 -9.55 -5.51 -14.30
N SER A 58 -10.43 -4.73 -14.92
CA SER A 58 -11.86 -5.01 -14.97
C SER A 58 -12.33 -4.96 -16.41
N MET A 59 -12.88 -6.06 -16.91
CA MET A 59 -13.62 -6.06 -18.16
C MET A 59 -15.05 -5.58 -17.87
N SER A 60 -15.68 -4.87 -18.82
CA SER A 60 -17.02 -4.31 -18.64
C SER A 60 -18.01 -5.35 -18.09
N ALA A 61 -18.55 -5.09 -16.91
CA ALA A 61 -19.49 -5.92 -16.14
C ALA A 61 -18.93 -7.17 -15.39
N ALA A 62 -17.62 -7.43 -15.39
CA ALA A 62 -17.01 -8.49 -14.58
C ALA A 62 -16.37 -7.94 -13.28
N SER A 63 -16.35 -8.75 -12.22
CA SER A 63 -15.58 -8.44 -11.00
C SER A 63 -14.10 -8.22 -11.33
N PRO A 64 -13.42 -7.27 -10.67
CA PRO A 64 -12.02 -6.98 -10.94
C PRO A 64 -11.13 -8.20 -10.65
N THR A 65 -10.16 -8.45 -11.52
CA THR A 65 -9.13 -9.49 -11.34
C THR A 65 -7.78 -8.82 -11.10
N SER A 66 -7.02 -9.28 -10.11
CA SER A 66 -5.69 -8.77 -9.78
C SER A 66 -4.60 -9.81 -10.04
N ALA A 67 -3.50 -9.41 -10.67
CA ALA A 67 -2.33 -10.25 -10.91
C ALA A 67 -1.04 -9.55 -10.48
N LEU A 68 -0.05 -10.31 -9.99
CA LEU A 68 1.30 -9.81 -9.75
C LEU A 68 2.03 -9.69 -11.10
N CYS A 69 2.61 -8.52 -11.36
CA CYS A 69 3.47 -8.24 -12.51
C CYS A 69 4.87 -7.91 -11.97
N CYS A 70 5.90 -8.56 -12.52
CA CYS A 70 7.30 -8.39 -12.13
C CYS A 70 8.09 -7.63 -13.19
#